data_AF-A0A7C1AQC7-F1
#
_entry.id   AF-A0A7C1AQC7-F1
#
_cell.length_a   1.000
_cell.length_b   1.000
_cell.length_c   1.000
_cell.angle_alpha   90.00
_cell.angle_beta   90.00
_cell.angle_gamma   90.00
#
_symmetry.space_group_name_H-M   'P 1'
#
loop_
_entity.id
_entity.type
_entity.pdbx_description
1 polymer ?
#
loop_
_entity_poly.entity_id
_entity_poly.type
_entity_poly.pdbx_seq_one_letter_code
_entity_poly.pdbx_strand_id
1 'polypeptide(L)'
;MKPPRLLMMLTLLALVLAACSNPDEAVPSTVSPTLTTLAPAQNEVDDTVVVTTTSTTFPIPDEIGYSIVKRIDGANGDTVVVLLDPSTYTSLTDIDLLGIIQDVIEAFPPILEAHIVDTQTAADAVLAESPTDEQKAALEENYLLSLEDGINVTFLGPFAAFGTDLLGS
;
A
#
# COMPACT_ATOMS: atom_id res chain seq x y z
N MET A 1 44.35 -38.11 19.88
CA MET A 1 45.66 -37.46 20.02
C MET A 1 45.87 -36.51 18.85
N LYS A 2 46.33 -35.29 19.13
CA LYS A 2 46.46 -34.13 18.22
C LYS A 2 47.74 -34.23 17.36
N PRO A 3 47.75 -33.67 16.15
CA PRO A 3 48.93 -32.91 15.71
C PRO A 3 48.50 -31.59 15.00
N PRO A 4 49.41 -30.70 14.59
CA PRO A 4 49.65 -29.49 15.37
C PRO A 4 49.34 -28.20 14.58
N ARG A 5 49.18 -27.11 15.34
CA ARG A 5 49.29 -25.74 14.85
C ARG A 5 50.74 -25.43 14.46
N LEU A 6 50.86 -24.46 13.55
CA LEU A 6 51.90 -23.42 13.50
C LEU A 6 53.17 -23.74 12.69
N LEU A 7 53.19 -23.26 11.44
CA LEU A 7 54.28 -22.65 10.65
C LEU A 7 53.77 -22.76 9.19
N MET A 8 53.76 -21.75 8.32
CA MET A 8 54.85 -20.85 7.99
C MET A 8 54.34 -19.83 6.96
N MET A 9 54.71 -18.56 7.18
CA MET A 9 55.00 -17.51 6.18
C MET A 9 53.95 -17.12 5.13
N LEU A 10 53.37 -15.92 5.21
CA LEU A 10 53.97 -14.63 4.79
C LEU A 10 53.97 -14.45 3.27
N THR A 11 52.81 -14.11 2.72
CA THR A 11 52.66 -13.49 1.39
C THR A 11 52.21 -12.05 1.58
N LEU A 12 53.18 -11.18 1.83
CA LEU A 12 53.03 -9.73 1.84
C LEU A 12 53.33 -9.18 0.44
N LEU A 13 52.34 -8.51 -0.14
CA LEU A 13 52.46 -7.20 -0.83
C LEU A 13 53.17 -7.09 -2.21
N ALA A 14 52.37 -6.92 -3.27
CA ALA A 14 52.52 -5.92 -4.36
C ALA A 14 51.42 -6.23 -5.41
N LEU A 15 50.46 -5.35 -5.72
CA LEU A 15 50.67 -4.19 -6.58
C LEU A 15 49.48 -3.21 -6.43
N VAL A 16 49.73 -2.02 -5.90
CA VAL A 16 48.83 -0.85 -5.97
C VAL A 16 49.31 0.00 -7.13
N LEU A 17 48.46 0.27 -8.12
CA LEU A 17 48.48 1.45 -9.01
C LEU A 17 47.30 1.37 -10.00
N ALA A 18 46.19 2.01 -9.65
CA ALA A 18 45.25 2.63 -10.58
C ALA A 18 44.41 3.67 -9.81
N ALA A 19 45.05 4.80 -9.52
CA ALA A 19 44.35 6.03 -9.15
C ALA A 19 44.10 6.84 -10.43
N CYS A 20 42.99 7.61 -10.40
CA CYS A 20 42.59 8.67 -11.33
C CYS A 20 41.95 8.18 -12.66
N SER A 21 40.79 8.67 -13.12
CA SER A 21 39.94 9.77 -12.67
C SER A 21 38.59 9.77 -13.39
N ASN A 22 37.61 10.34 -12.69
CA ASN A 22 36.41 11.05 -13.13
C ASN A 22 35.03 10.36 -13.12
N PRO A 23 34.01 11.13 -12.68
CA PRO A 23 32.71 10.63 -12.26
C PRO A 23 31.79 10.55 -13.48
N ASP A 24 31.15 9.40 -13.67
CA ASP A 24 29.90 9.40 -14.42
C ASP A 24 28.80 9.65 -13.40
N GLU A 25 28.56 10.94 -13.17
CA GLU A 25 27.31 11.40 -12.59
C GLU A 25 26.20 10.91 -13.52
N ALA A 26 25.58 9.78 -13.14
CA ALA A 26 24.30 9.40 -13.68
C ALA A 26 23.32 10.50 -13.25
N VAL A 27 23.18 11.51 -14.11
CA VAL A 27 22.12 12.49 -14.06
C VAL A 27 20.81 11.73 -13.87
N PRO A 28 20.06 11.97 -12.77
CA PRO A 28 18.67 11.59 -12.79
C PRO A 28 18.05 12.40 -13.93
N SER A 29 17.52 11.71 -14.95
CA SER A 29 16.60 12.32 -15.89
C SER A 29 15.41 12.80 -15.08
N THR A 30 15.46 14.06 -14.65
CA THR A 30 14.30 14.83 -14.27
C THR A 30 13.46 14.95 -15.53
N VAL A 31 12.59 13.97 -15.76
CA VAL A 31 11.45 14.15 -16.63
C VAL A 31 10.61 15.19 -15.91
N SER A 32 10.75 16.45 -16.30
CA SER A 32 9.81 17.49 -15.89
C SER A 32 8.42 16.97 -16.26
N PRO A 33 7.45 16.90 -15.33
CA PRO A 33 6.08 16.74 -15.75
C PRO A 33 5.78 17.91 -16.67
N THR A 34 5.38 17.62 -17.90
CA THR A 34 4.74 18.63 -18.73
C THR A 34 3.47 19.02 -17.99
N LEU A 35 3.53 20.15 -17.28
CA LEU A 35 2.35 20.83 -16.75
C LEU A 35 1.56 21.32 -17.96
N THR A 36 0.66 20.47 -18.45
CA THR A 36 -0.43 20.95 -19.30
C THR A 36 -1.38 21.72 -18.38
N THR A 37 -1.13 23.02 -18.22
CA THR A 37 -2.10 23.94 -17.64
C THR A 37 -3.26 24.07 -18.62
N LEU A 38 -4.28 23.23 -18.47
CA LEU A 38 -5.60 23.51 -19.03
C LEU A 38 -6.15 24.70 -18.25
N ALA A 39 -6.18 25.86 -18.90
CA ALA A 39 -6.91 27.02 -18.40
C ALA A 39 -8.38 26.64 -18.20
N PRO A 40 -9.05 27.12 -17.13
CA PRO A 40 -10.44 26.80 -16.91
C PRO A 40 -11.27 27.50 -17.99
N ALA A 41 -11.95 26.72 -18.82
CA ALA A 41 -13.08 27.23 -19.58
C ALA A 41 -14.19 27.54 -18.56
N GLN A 42 -14.38 28.82 -18.24
CA GLN A 42 -15.61 29.26 -17.60
C GLN A 42 -16.76 28.95 -18.56
N ASN A 43 -17.71 28.12 -18.14
CA ASN A 43 -19.14 28.39 -18.24
C ASN A 43 -19.95 27.35 -17.44
N GLU A 44 -20.68 27.88 -16.46
CA GLU A 44 -22.01 27.46 -16.00
C GLU A 44 -22.21 26.09 -15.30
N VAL A 45 -22.32 26.20 -13.96
CA VAL A 45 -23.28 25.54 -13.04
C VAL A 45 -23.64 24.08 -13.33
N ASP A 46 -22.95 23.16 -12.64
CA ASP A 46 -23.60 22.04 -11.93
C ASP A 46 -22.69 21.64 -10.76
N ASP A 47 -23.26 21.48 -9.58
CA ASP A 47 -22.55 21.17 -8.32
C ASP A 47 -22.17 19.68 -8.33
N THR A 48 -21.23 19.31 -9.18
CA THR A 48 -20.61 17.98 -9.16
C THR A 48 -19.38 18.05 -8.27
N VAL A 49 -19.46 17.47 -7.07
CA VAL A 49 -18.29 17.21 -6.23
C VAL A 49 -17.36 16.32 -7.04
N VAL A 50 -16.30 16.91 -7.61
CA VAL A 50 -15.24 16.17 -8.30
C VAL A 50 -14.44 15.43 -7.24
N VAL A 51 -14.89 14.23 -6.87
CA VAL A 51 -14.10 13.30 -6.07
C VAL A 51 -12.91 12.91 -6.94
N THR A 52 -11.75 13.51 -6.68
CA THR A 52 -10.51 13.15 -7.36
C THR A 52 -10.05 11.81 -6.77
N THR A 53 -10.43 10.71 -7.40
CA THR A 53 -9.95 9.37 -7.05
C THR A 53 -8.58 9.15 -7.68
N THR A 54 -7.52 9.23 -6.88
CA THR A 54 -6.17 8.92 -7.35
C THR A 54 -5.89 7.45 -7.06
N SER A 55 -5.96 6.60 -8.09
CA SER A 55 -5.57 5.18 -7.97
C SER A 55 -4.07 5.08 -8.20
N THR A 56 -3.30 4.72 -7.17
CA THR A 56 -1.84 4.54 -7.26
C THR A 56 -1.47 3.24 -6.59
N THR A 57 -1.00 2.28 -7.38
CA THR A 57 -0.50 0.99 -6.88
C THR A 57 0.88 1.18 -6.26
N PHE A 58 1.00 0.96 -4.95
CA PHE A 58 2.27 0.95 -4.23
C PHE A 58 2.61 -0.49 -3.82
N PRO A 59 3.69 -1.09 -4.36
CA PRO A 59 4.11 -2.41 -3.92
C PRO A 59 4.81 -2.29 -2.56
N ILE A 60 4.23 -2.90 -1.52
CA ILE A 60 4.85 -3.02 -0.20
C ILE A 60 5.49 -4.42 -0.11
N PRO A 61 6.79 -4.52 0.24
CA PRO A 61 7.50 -5.79 0.20
C PRO A 61 7.31 -6.57 1.49
N ASP A 62 6.30 -7.45 1.55
CA ASP A 62 6.41 -8.76 2.23
C ASP A 62 5.19 -9.65 1.92
N GLU A 63 5.48 -10.88 1.47
CA GLU A 63 4.70 -12.09 1.17
C GLU A 63 3.21 -12.07 0.71
N ILE A 64 2.35 -11.13 1.12
CA ILE A 64 0.98 -10.99 0.63
C ILE A 64 0.88 -9.75 -0.25
N GLY A 65 0.57 -9.95 -1.53
CA GLY A 65 0.38 -8.85 -2.47
C GLY A 65 -0.91 -8.13 -2.16
N TYR A 66 -0.83 -6.82 -1.95
CA TYR A 66 -2.00 -5.95 -1.92
C TYR A 66 -1.71 -4.67 -2.69
N SER A 67 -2.77 -3.97 -3.06
CA SER A 67 -2.69 -2.73 -3.83
C SER A 67 -3.73 -1.73 -3.35
N ILE A 68 -3.32 -0.48 -3.22
CA ILE A 68 -4.26 0.61 -2.97
C ILE A 68 -4.94 0.97 -4.30
N VAL A 69 -6.20 0.57 -4.44
CA VAL A 69 -6.97 0.79 -5.66
C VAL A 69 -7.69 2.13 -5.66
N LYS A 70 -7.92 2.70 -4.47
CA LYS A 70 -8.55 4.02 -4.31
C LYS A 70 -8.00 4.73 -3.10
N ARG A 71 -7.73 6.03 -3.26
CA ARG A 71 -7.38 6.95 -2.19
C ARG A 71 -8.18 8.25 -2.39
N ILE A 72 -8.78 8.72 -1.31
CA ILE A 72 -9.48 10.00 -1.24
C ILE A 72 -8.76 10.82 -0.18
N ASP A 73 -8.18 11.95 -0.60
CA ASP A 73 -7.49 12.84 0.31
C ASP A 73 -8.50 13.56 1.21
N GLY A 74 -8.25 13.55 2.52
CA GLY A 74 -9.14 14.14 3.51
C GLY A 74 -8.44 15.19 4.38
N ALA A 75 -9.20 16.16 4.90
CA ALA A 75 -8.63 17.25 5.70
C ALA A 75 -7.99 16.78 7.02
N ASN A 76 -8.44 15.64 7.55
CA ASN A 76 -7.99 15.07 8.83
C ASN A 76 -7.23 13.74 8.64
N GLY A 77 -7.05 13.30 7.40
CA GLY A 77 -6.54 11.99 7.04
C GLY A 77 -7.29 11.41 5.86
N ASP A 78 -6.63 10.52 5.15
CA ASP A 78 -7.13 9.98 3.90
C ASP A 78 -7.99 8.74 4.14
N THR A 79 -8.92 8.53 3.21
CA THR A 79 -9.67 7.27 3.09
C THR A 79 -9.02 6.42 2.01
N VAL A 80 -8.61 5.20 2.34
CA VAL A 80 -7.94 4.28 1.42
C VAL A 80 -8.72 2.97 1.24
N VAL A 81 -8.70 2.44 0.02
CA VAL A 81 -9.25 1.11 -0.29
C VAL A 81 -8.11 0.22 -0.76
N VAL A 82 -7.90 -0.86 -0.02
CA VAL A 82 -6.88 -1.86 -0.24
C VAL A 82 -7.52 -3.09 -0.84
N LEU A 83 -7.04 -3.50 -2.01
CA LEU A 83 -7.42 -4.73 -2.68
C LEU A 83 -6.33 -5.78 -2.46
N LEU A 84 -6.72 -6.95 -1.98
CA LEU A 84 -5.82 -8.09 -1.85
C LEU A 84 -5.61 -8.76 -3.22
N ASP A 85 -4.42 -9.31 -3.44
CA ASP A 85 -4.10 -10.09 -4.63
C ASP A 85 -4.34 -11.59 -4.34
N PRO A 86 -5.39 -12.21 -4.91
CA PRO A 86 -5.72 -13.62 -4.68
C PRO A 86 -4.67 -14.59 -5.20
N SER A 87 -3.69 -14.14 -5.99
CA SER A 87 -2.57 -14.99 -6.41
C SER A 87 -1.50 -15.17 -5.32
N THR A 88 -1.58 -14.40 -4.24
CA THR A 88 -0.54 -14.34 -3.19
C THR A 88 -0.88 -15.11 -1.92
N TYR A 89 -2.13 -15.59 -1.79
CA TYR A 89 -2.56 -16.38 -0.65
C TYR A 89 -3.43 -17.56 -1.10
N THR A 90 -3.50 -18.62 -0.28
CA THR A 90 -4.35 -19.78 -0.56
C THR A 90 -5.66 -19.72 0.23
N SER A 91 -5.62 -19.14 1.42
CA SER A 91 -6.77 -18.91 2.29
C SER A 91 -6.73 -17.50 2.86
N LEU A 92 -7.90 -16.89 3.07
CA LEU A 92 -8.01 -15.58 3.73
C LEU A 92 -7.43 -15.61 5.15
N THR A 93 -7.43 -16.78 5.81
CA THR A 93 -6.84 -16.97 7.14
C THR A 93 -5.32 -16.87 7.17
N ASP A 94 -4.66 -16.98 6.01
CA ASP A 94 -3.20 -16.85 5.89
C ASP A 94 -2.78 -15.38 5.84
N ILE A 95 -3.74 -14.46 5.72
CA ILE A 95 -3.53 -13.04 5.53
C ILE A 95 -3.52 -12.33 6.89
N ASP A 96 -2.44 -11.61 7.16
CA ASP A 96 -2.38 -10.72 8.31
C ASP A 96 -3.02 -9.36 7.98
N LEU A 97 -4.34 -9.28 8.13
CA LEU A 97 -5.10 -8.06 7.84
C LEU A 97 -4.68 -6.87 8.72
N LEU A 98 -4.27 -7.13 9.96
CA LEU A 98 -3.78 -6.08 10.87
C LEU A 98 -2.42 -5.57 10.42
N GLY A 99 -1.51 -6.48 10.05
CA GLY A 99 -0.23 -6.13 9.44
C GLY A 99 -0.40 -5.23 8.22
N ILE A 100 -1.28 -5.60 7.29
CA ILE A 100 -1.57 -4.81 6.08
C ILE A 100 -2.07 -3.40 6.44
N ILE A 101 -2.97 -3.27 7.42
CA ILE A 101 -3.45 -1.94 7.85
C ILE A 101 -2.31 -1.11 8.44
N GLN A 102 -1.47 -1.70 9.28
CA GLN A 102 -0.34 -0.97 9.86
C GLN A 102 0.64 -0.50 8.79
N ASP A 103 0.98 -1.36 7.83
CA ASP A 103 1.83 -1.00 6.70
C ASP A 103 1.24 0.18 5.91
N VAL A 104 -0.07 0.18 5.67
CA VAL A 104 -0.77 1.25 4.95
C VAL A 104 -0.74 2.57 5.74
N ILE A 105 -0.95 2.51 7.07
CA ILE A 105 -0.84 3.68 7.94
C ILE A 105 0.59 4.23 7.94
N GLU A 106 1.59 3.36 7.99
CA GLU A 106 3.01 3.75 7.98
C GLU A 106 3.44 4.33 6.63
N ALA A 107 2.94 3.78 5.53
CA ALA A 107 3.28 4.21 4.18
C ALA A 107 2.56 5.52 3.77
N PHE A 108 1.33 5.75 4.27
CA PHE A 108 0.49 6.87 3.83
C PHE A 108 -0.11 7.72 4.97
N PRO A 109 0.69 8.17 5.97
CA PRO A 109 0.14 9.00 7.03
C PRO A 109 -0.23 10.42 6.52
N PRO A 110 -1.34 11.03 6.99
CA PRO A 110 -2.32 10.49 7.93
C PRO A 110 -3.43 9.67 7.23
N ILE A 111 -3.72 8.47 7.74
CA ILE A 111 -4.91 7.68 7.36
C ILE A 111 -5.99 7.86 8.42
N LEU A 112 -7.20 8.22 7.99
CA LEU A 112 -8.38 8.29 8.86
C LEU A 112 -9.23 7.03 8.71
N GLU A 113 -9.38 6.55 7.47
CA GLU A 113 -10.21 5.39 7.15
C GLU A 113 -9.48 4.48 6.17
N ALA A 114 -9.58 3.18 6.38
CA ALA A 114 -9.04 2.20 5.45
C ALA A 114 -9.99 1.01 5.30
N HIS A 115 -10.11 0.49 4.10
CA HIS A 115 -11.00 -0.63 3.79
C HIS A 115 -10.21 -1.72 3.08
N ILE A 116 -10.11 -2.90 3.69
CA ILE A 116 -9.51 -4.07 3.04
C ILE A 116 -10.61 -4.94 2.43
N VAL A 117 -10.50 -5.18 1.13
CA VAL A 117 -11.41 -6.03 0.36
C VAL A 117 -10.65 -7.04 -0.49
N ASP A 118 -11.33 -8.13 -0.83
CA ASP A 118 -10.73 -9.22 -1.60
C ASP A 118 -11.04 -9.18 -3.10
N THR A 119 -12.07 -8.45 -3.51
CA THR A 119 -12.49 -8.38 -4.92
C THR A 119 -12.62 -6.94 -5.39
N GLN A 120 -12.37 -6.75 -6.69
CA GLN A 120 -12.55 -5.44 -7.32
C GLN A 120 -13.99 -4.93 -7.19
N THR A 121 -14.99 -5.82 -7.32
CA THR A 121 -16.40 -5.46 -7.14
C THR A 121 -16.67 -4.90 -5.74
N ALA A 122 -16.08 -5.47 -4.69
CA ALA A 122 -16.19 -4.95 -3.33
C ALA A 122 -15.44 -3.62 -3.16
N ALA A 123 -14.27 -3.47 -3.78
CA ALA A 123 -13.52 -2.20 -3.76
C ALA A 123 -14.29 -1.03 -4.38
N ASP A 124 -14.99 -1.29 -5.49
CA ASP A 124 -15.82 -0.27 -6.14
C ASP A 124 -17.10 0.03 -5.34
N ALA A 125 -17.60 -0.97 -4.60
CA ALA A 125 -18.81 -0.87 -3.80
C ALA A 125 -18.61 -0.22 -2.43
N VAL A 126 -17.44 -0.35 -1.80
CA VAL A 126 -17.23 0.03 -0.39
C VAL A 126 -17.40 1.52 -0.14
N LEU A 127 -17.11 2.34 -1.14
CA LEU A 127 -17.30 3.79 -1.11
C LEU A 127 -18.47 4.26 -2.00
N ALA A 128 -19.34 3.35 -2.43
CA ALA A 128 -20.50 3.70 -3.23
C ALA A 128 -21.65 4.16 -2.34
N GLU A 129 -22.25 5.32 -2.65
CA GLU A 129 -23.40 5.85 -1.90
C GLU A 129 -24.66 4.97 -2.05
N SER A 130 -24.75 4.18 -3.12
CA SER A 130 -25.87 3.30 -3.42
C SER A 130 -25.40 2.06 -4.19
N PRO A 131 -24.84 1.05 -3.50
CA PRO A 131 -24.41 -0.18 -4.16
C PRO A 131 -25.62 -0.96 -4.69
N THR A 132 -25.43 -1.57 -5.87
CA THR A 132 -26.36 -2.53 -6.46
C THR A 132 -26.46 -3.80 -5.60
N ASP A 133 -27.47 -4.64 -5.83
CA ASP A 133 -27.65 -5.87 -5.04
C ASP A 133 -26.48 -6.85 -5.21
N GLU A 134 -25.86 -6.90 -6.40
CA GLU A 134 -24.65 -7.68 -6.65
C GLU A 134 -23.46 -7.14 -5.83
N GLN A 135 -23.29 -5.82 -5.79
CA GLN A 135 -22.25 -5.17 -5.01
C GLN A 135 -22.43 -5.36 -3.50
N LYS A 136 -23.67 -5.37 -3.00
CA LYS A 136 -23.96 -5.67 -1.59
C LYS A 136 -23.55 -7.09 -1.25
N ALA A 137 -23.91 -8.07 -2.09
CA ALA A 137 -23.47 -9.45 -1.90
C ALA A 137 -21.94 -9.57 -1.93
N ALA A 138 -21.27 -8.86 -2.84
CA ALA A 138 -19.81 -8.82 -2.90
C ALA A 138 -19.19 -8.24 -1.63
N LEU A 139 -19.76 -7.17 -1.06
CA LEU A 139 -19.31 -6.60 0.21
C LEU A 139 -19.49 -7.57 1.38
N GLU A 140 -20.62 -8.28 1.46
CA GLU A 140 -20.86 -9.24 2.54
C GLU A 140 -19.82 -10.36 2.59
N GLU A 141 -19.38 -10.84 1.43
CA GLU A 141 -18.45 -11.97 1.32
C GLU A 141 -16.97 -11.54 1.27
N ASN A 142 -16.67 -10.35 0.75
CA ASN A 142 -15.31 -9.95 0.39
C ASN A 142 -14.83 -8.67 1.09
N TYR A 143 -15.64 -8.08 1.97
CA TYR A 143 -15.20 -6.97 2.82
C TYR A 143 -14.68 -7.54 4.13
N LEU A 144 -13.37 -7.42 4.34
CA LEU A 144 -12.67 -8.19 5.37
C LEU A 144 -12.41 -7.38 6.62
N LEU A 145 -12.05 -6.10 6.46
CA LEU A 145 -11.64 -5.25 7.58
C LEU A 145 -11.81 -3.77 7.25
N SER A 146 -12.31 -3.01 8.21
CA SER A 146 -12.38 -1.55 8.15
C SER A 146 -11.59 -0.89 9.29
N LEU A 147 -10.86 0.17 8.97
CA LEU A 147 -10.28 1.10 9.94
C LEU A 147 -11.13 2.36 9.96
N GLU A 148 -11.45 2.84 11.15
CA GLU A 148 -12.18 4.07 11.42
C GLU A 148 -11.41 4.91 12.44
N ASP A 149 -11.51 6.24 12.34
CA ASP A 149 -10.80 7.20 13.19
C ASP A 149 -9.27 7.02 13.28
N GLY A 150 -8.67 6.31 12.31
CA GLY A 150 -7.24 5.98 12.26
C GLY A 150 -6.76 4.96 13.30
N ILE A 151 -7.65 4.44 14.17
CA ILE A 151 -7.26 3.51 15.25
C ILE A 151 -8.27 2.37 15.51
N ASN A 152 -9.55 2.54 15.17
CA ASN A 152 -10.59 1.55 15.42
C ASN A 152 -10.61 0.56 14.26
N VAL A 153 -10.27 -0.70 14.51
CA VAL A 153 -10.29 -1.74 13.49
C VAL A 153 -11.49 -2.65 13.72
N THR A 154 -12.37 -2.73 12.74
CA THR A 154 -13.53 -3.62 12.75
C THR A 154 -13.34 -4.71 11.72
N PHE A 155 -13.38 -5.96 12.16
CA PHE A 155 -13.38 -7.12 11.26
C PHE A 155 -14.78 -7.36 10.70
N LEU A 156 -14.84 -7.69 9.41
CA LEU A 156 -16.07 -7.77 8.63
C LEU A 156 -16.16 -9.09 7.85
N GLY A 157 -17.35 -9.37 7.30
CA GLY A 157 -17.60 -10.53 6.46
C GLY A 157 -17.17 -11.84 7.15
N PRO A 158 -16.29 -12.65 6.52
CA PRO A 158 -15.77 -13.90 7.11
C PRO A 158 -15.06 -13.73 8.45
N PHE A 159 -14.58 -12.52 8.76
CA PHE A 159 -13.83 -12.19 9.97
C PHE A 159 -14.70 -11.48 11.03
N ALA A 160 -15.99 -11.25 10.78
CA ALA A 160 -16.87 -10.52 11.71
C ALA A 160 -16.92 -11.11 13.13
N ALA A 161 -16.61 -12.41 13.29
CA ALA A 161 -16.51 -13.06 14.60
C ALA A 161 -15.36 -12.54 15.49
N PHE A 162 -14.33 -11.90 14.91
CA PHE A 162 -13.23 -11.28 15.65
C PHE A 162 -13.64 -9.94 16.29
N GLY A 163 -14.71 -9.30 15.80
CA GLY A 163 -15.27 -8.08 16.37
C GLY A 163 -14.47 -6.82 16.03
N THR A 164 -14.39 -5.89 16.98
CA THR A 164 -13.65 -4.63 16.85
C THR A 164 -12.48 -4.62 17.82
N ASP A 165 -11.34 -4.13 17.36
CA ASP A 165 -10.09 -4.00 18.09
C ASP A 165 -9.51 -2.57 17.97
N LEU A 166 -8.57 -2.23 18.84
CA LEU A 166 -7.87 -0.95 18.83
C LEU A 166 -6.40 -1.14 18.42
N LEU A 167 -5.96 -0.40 17.40
CA LEU A 167 -4.56 -0.44 17.01
C LEU A 167 -3.67 0.17 18.10
N GLY A 168 -2.70 -0.63 18.57
CA GLY A 168 -1.68 -0.22 19.53
C GLY A 168 -2.06 -0.36 21.01
N SER A 169 -3.17 -1.03 21.35
CA SER A 169 -3.57 -1.29 22.75
C SER A 169 -2.88 -2.48 23.41
#